data_AF-A0A958S7Z1-F1
#
_entry.id   AF-A0A958S7Z1-F1
#
_cell.length_a   1.000
_cell.length_b   1.000
_cell.length_c   1.000
_cell.angle_alpha   90.00
_cell.angle_beta   90.00
_cell.angle_gamma   90.00
#
_symmetry.space_group_name_H-M   'P 1'
#
loop_
_entity.id
_entity.type
_entity.pdbx_description
1 polymer ?
#
loop_
_entity_poly.entity_id
_entity_poly.type
_entity_poly.pdbx_seq_one_letter_code
_entity_poly.pdbx_strand_id
1 'polypeptide(L)'
;AYYTRYLATIKDRIAILVTFSAHKAHYTKYSNDFIKAIDSLIVVADKKLLNDRPNMPIRPSHEAIGVPITNIIQDQTGAELPPEDSGWLSGGVSKIFGALFLLIAIGIYAYLKIGKKNKRKKR
;
A
#
# COMPACT_ATOMS: atom_id res chain seq x y z
N ALA A 1 -6.77 12.54 -9.07
CA ALA A 1 -7.02 12.93 -7.65
C ALA A 1 -6.09 12.12 -6.75
N TYR A 2 -5.56 12.69 -5.68
CA TYR A 2 -4.58 12.05 -4.79
C TYR A 2 -5.11 11.92 -3.38
N TYR A 3 -4.66 10.89 -2.68
CA TYR A 3 -4.84 10.74 -1.24
C TYR A 3 -3.50 10.92 -0.54
N THR A 4 -3.54 11.60 0.60
CA THR A 4 -2.37 11.90 1.41
C THR A 4 -2.58 11.39 2.83
N ARG A 5 -1.57 10.72 3.39
CA ARG A 5 -1.51 10.37 4.81
C ARG A 5 -0.29 11.02 5.45
N TYR A 6 -0.47 11.47 6.68
CA TYR A 6 0.56 12.11 7.50
C TYR A 6 0.87 11.22 8.70
N LEU A 7 2.16 11.01 8.96
CA LEU A 7 2.66 10.48 10.22
C LEU A 7 3.55 11.54 10.85
N ALA A 8 3.19 12.01 12.04
CA ALA A 8 4.03 12.88 12.84
C ALA A 8 4.50 12.12 14.07
N THR A 9 5.81 12.17 14.35
CA THR A 9 6.38 11.63 15.58
C THR A 9 7.43 12.60 16.13
N ILE A 10 7.58 12.61 17.44
CA ILE A 10 8.58 13.42 18.14
C ILE A 10 9.35 12.50 19.06
N LYS A 11 10.68 12.59 19.00
CA LYS A 11 11.56 11.88 19.91
C LYS A 11 12.65 12.82 20.43
N ASP A 12 12.75 12.91 21.74
CA ASP A 12 13.63 13.83 22.46
C ASP A 12 13.39 15.30 22.03
N ARG A 13 14.22 15.85 21.14
CA ARG A 13 14.08 17.22 20.60
C ARG A 13 13.93 17.26 19.08
N ILE A 14 13.70 16.11 18.44
CA ILE A 14 13.55 15.98 16.99
C ILE A 14 12.09 15.67 16.68
N ALA A 15 11.47 16.50 15.84
CA ALA A 15 10.17 16.24 15.25
C ALA A 15 10.36 15.73 13.81
N ILE A 16 9.67 14.65 13.48
CA ILE A 16 9.69 14.04 12.14
C ILE A 16 8.25 13.99 11.63
N LEU A 17 8.04 14.56 10.46
CA LEU A 17 6.79 14.49 9.71
C LEU A 17 7.05 13.73 8.42
N VAL A 18 6.38 12.60 8.24
CA VAL A 18 6.39 11.81 7.02
C VAL A 18 5.08 12.00 6.30
N THR A 19 5.16 12.36 5.02
CA THR A 19 4.00 12.56 4.15
C THR A 19 4.03 11.55 3.03
N PHE A 20 3.01 10.72 2.93
CA PHE A 20 2.82 9.81 1.81
C PHE A 20 1.63 10.23 0.97
N SER A 21 1.88 10.42 -0.32
CA SER A 21 0.86 10.74 -1.31
C SER A 21 0.82 9.67 -2.39
N ALA A 22 -0.37 9.18 -2.74
CA ALA A 22 -0.56 8.28 -3.87
C ALA A 22 -1.77 8.66 -4.71
N HIS A 23 -1.72 8.35 -6.01
CA HIS A 23 -2.85 8.58 -6.89
C HIS A 23 -4.02 7.68 -6.49
N LYS A 24 -5.25 8.21 -6.54
CA LYS A 24 -6.48 7.53 -6.08
C LYS A 24 -6.64 6.13 -6.68
N ALA A 25 -6.21 5.92 -7.92
CA ALA A 25 -6.29 4.64 -8.61
C ALA A 25 -5.42 3.53 -7.98
N HIS A 26 -4.31 3.89 -7.34
CA HIS A 26 -3.33 2.92 -6.81
C HIS A 26 -3.17 2.99 -5.29
N TYR A 27 -3.89 3.89 -4.62
CA TYR A 27 -3.79 4.08 -3.18
C TYR A 27 -4.01 2.78 -2.40
N THR A 28 -5.01 1.98 -2.76
CA THR A 28 -5.29 0.70 -2.09
C THR A 28 -4.14 -0.30 -2.25
N LYS A 29 -3.46 -0.30 -3.41
CA LYS A 29 -2.28 -1.16 -3.68
C LYS A 29 -1.15 -0.83 -2.71
N TYR A 30 -0.81 0.45 -2.58
CA TYR A 30 0.30 0.92 -1.74
C TYR A 30 -0.05 1.14 -0.27
N SER A 31 -1.32 0.99 0.11
CA SER A 31 -1.78 1.23 1.49
C SER A 31 -1.08 0.31 2.49
N ASN A 32 -0.81 -0.94 2.12
CA ASN A 32 -0.14 -1.89 3.00
C ASN A 32 1.36 -1.59 3.13
N ASP A 33 2.01 -1.16 2.04
CA ASP A 33 3.42 -0.79 2.05
C ASP A 33 3.66 0.48 2.86
N PHE A 34 2.70 1.41 2.83
CA PHE A 34 2.71 2.58 3.71
C PHE A 34 2.72 2.20 5.20
N ILE A 35 1.89 1.25 5.62
CA ILE A 35 1.86 0.81 7.03
C ILE A 35 3.19 0.17 7.41
N LYS A 36 3.73 -0.71 6.55
CA LYS A 36 5.04 -1.33 6.79
C LYS A 36 6.16 -0.29 6.90
N ALA A 37 6.14 0.73 6.06
CA ALA A 37 7.14 1.81 6.11
C ALA A 37 7.08 2.56 7.45
N ILE A 38 5.87 2.81 7.98
CA ILE A 38 5.68 3.40 9.31
C ILE A 38 6.20 2.45 10.39
N ASP A 39 5.83 1.18 10.35
CA ASP A 39 6.22 0.19 11.36
C ASP A 39 7.75 -0.01 11.42
N SER A 40 8.43 0.12 10.28
CA SER A 40 9.89 0.07 10.19
C SER A 40 10.60 1.35 10.61
N LEU A 41 9.88 2.44 10.89
CA LEU A 41 10.49 3.74 11.18
C LEU A 41 11.11 3.73 12.58
N ILE A 42 12.44 3.66 12.64
CA ILE A 42 13.20 3.77 13.88
C ILE A 42 13.85 5.14 13.95
N VAL A 43 13.50 5.90 14.99
CA VAL A 43 14.12 7.20 15.26
C VAL A 43 15.22 7.02 16.30
N VAL A 44 16.47 7.04 15.86
CA VAL A 44 17.64 7.03 16.74
C VAL A 44 18.15 8.44 16.90
N ALA A 45 18.15 8.93 18.13
CA ALA A 45 18.69 10.24 18.48
C ALA A 45 19.70 10.02 19.60
N ASP A 46 21.00 10.04 19.26
CA ASP A 46 22.04 9.94 20.26
C ASP A 46 22.13 11.27 21.02
N LYS A 47 22.01 11.20 22.35
CA LYS A 47 22.10 12.37 23.23
C LYS A 47 23.45 13.06 23.10
N LYS A 48 24.51 12.35 22.72
CA LYS A 48 25.83 12.94 22.47
C LYS A 48 25.81 13.87 21.25
N LEU A 49 25.18 13.45 20.14
CA LEU A 49 25.02 14.29 18.95
C LEU A 49 24.09 15.49 19.18
N LEU A 50 23.12 15.35 20.08
CA LEU A 50 22.20 16.45 20.41
C LEU A 50 22.79 17.50 21.36
N ASN A 51 23.76 17.11 22.19
CA ASN A 51 24.39 17.97 23.19
C ASN A 51 25.76 18.54 22.74
N ASP A 52 26.49 17.87 21.83
CA ASP A 52 27.64 18.45 21.13
C ASP A 52 27.14 19.37 20.02
N ARG A 53 26.55 20.50 20.42
CA ARG A 53 26.57 21.67 19.55
C ARG A 53 27.92 22.33 19.79
N PRO A 54 28.93 22.15 18.91
CA PRO A 54 30.10 23.02 18.97
C PRO A 54 29.54 24.44 18.93
N ASN A 55 30.06 25.31 19.79
CA ASN A 55 29.72 26.71 19.90
C ASN A 55 30.09 27.42 18.57
N MET A 56 29.32 27.15 17.53
CA MET A 56 29.46 27.70 16.20
C MET A 56 29.08 29.18 16.32
N PRO A 57 29.96 30.11 15.92
CA PRO A 57 29.62 31.51 15.83
C PRO A 57 28.32 31.64 15.05
N ILE A 58 27.34 32.33 15.63
CA ILE A 58 26.06 32.66 14.97
C ILE A 58 26.42 33.49 13.74
N ARG A 59 26.56 32.85 12.59
CA ARG A 59 26.74 33.51 11.30
C ARG A 59 25.35 33.98 10.87
N PRO A 60 25.11 35.29 10.66
CA PRO A 60 23.80 35.81 10.31
C PRO A 60 23.28 35.14 9.04
N SER A 61 22.18 34.41 9.20
CA SER A 61 21.51 33.62 8.18
C SER A 61 21.20 34.44 6.92
N HIS A 62 21.98 34.21 5.87
CA HIS A 62 21.62 34.51 4.48
C HIS A 62 21.63 33.25 3.61
N GLU A 63 21.78 32.06 4.20
CA GLU A 63 21.69 30.80 3.45
C GLU A 63 20.22 30.41 3.38
N ALA A 64 19.63 30.66 2.22
CA ALA A 64 18.31 30.19 1.84
C ALA A 64 18.22 28.67 2.05
N ILE A 65 17.26 28.25 2.88
CA ILE A 65 16.75 26.88 2.87
C ILE A 65 16.15 26.67 1.48
N GLY A 66 16.92 26.09 0.57
CA GLY A 66 16.51 25.97 -0.83
C GLY A 66 17.59 25.64 -1.83
N VAL A 67 18.84 25.37 -1.43
CA VAL A 67 19.82 24.82 -2.38
C VAL A 67 19.47 23.33 -2.60
N PRO A 68 19.06 22.91 -3.81
CA PRO A 68 18.78 21.51 -4.08
C PRO A 68 20.07 20.71 -3.85
N ILE A 69 19.94 19.56 -3.19
CA ILE A 69 21.01 18.57 -3.08
C ILE A 69 21.28 18.05 -4.50
N THR A 70 22.18 18.72 -5.23
CA THR A 70 22.71 18.25 -6.50
C THR A 70 23.95 17.42 -6.19
N ASN A 71 23.79 16.09 -6.17
CA ASN A 71 24.85 15.08 -6.38
C ASN A 71 25.27 14.19 -5.19
N ILE A 72 24.33 13.59 -4.44
CA ILE A 72 24.65 12.37 -3.63
C ILE A 72 23.59 11.27 -3.80
N ILE A 73 22.98 11.14 -4.98
CA ILE A 73 22.38 9.86 -5.38
C ILE A 73 23.10 9.42 -6.63
N GLN A 74 24.16 8.66 -6.37
CA GLN A 74 24.84 7.87 -7.37
C GLN A 74 23.82 6.97 -8.05
N ASP A 75 23.77 7.13 -9.36
CA ASP A 75 23.05 6.34 -10.35
C ASP A 75 22.83 4.88 -9.93
N GLN A 76 21.61 4.58 -9.50
CA GLN A 76 21.03 3.24 -9.57
C GLN A 76 19.78 3.29 -10.47
N THR A 77 19.90 3.91 -11.65
CA THR A 77 18.91 3.75 -12.72
C THR A 77 19.17 2.43 -13.43
N GLY A 78 18.86 1.33 -12.74
CA GLY A 78 19.05 -0.02 -13.28
C GLY A 78 18.17 -1.11 -12.67
N ALA A 79 17.23 -0.76 -11.78
CA ALA A 79 16.18 -1.69 -11.39
C ALA A 79 14.99 -1.49 -12.32
N GLU A 80 15.02 -2.20 -13.45
CA GLU A 80 13.84 -2.49 -14.25
C GLU A 80 12.77 -3.04 -13.30
N LEU A 81 11.82 -2.17 -12.93
CA LEU A 81 10.69 -2.56 -12.10
C LEU A 81 9.97 -3.68 -12.86
N PRO A 82 9.78 -4.86 -12.25
CA PRO A 82 9.07 -5.94 -12.93
C PRO A 82 7.72 -5.40 -13.40
N PRO A 83 7.33 -5.66 -14.66
CA PRO A 83 6.09 -5.16 -15.21
C PRO A 83 4.95 -5.58 -14.30
N GLU A 84 4.19 -4.60 -13.82
CA GLU A 84 3.02 -4.87 -12.99
C GLU A 84 1.96 -5.55 -13.84
N ASP A 85 1.92 -6.87 -13.70
CA ASP A 85 0.87 -7.76 -14.15
C ASP A 85 -0.44 -7.31 -13.52
N SER A 86 -1.19 -6.51 -14.30
CA SER A 86 -2.56 -6.09 -14.06
C SER A 86 -3.52 -7.28 -14.23
N GLY A 87 -3.28 -8.36 -13.47
CA GLY A 87 -4.07 -9.58 -13.44
C GLY A 87 -5.27 -9.55 -12.49
N TRP A 88 -5.69 -8.36 -12.00
CA TRP A 88 -6.79 -8.25 -11.02
C TRP A 88 -8.14 -8.74 -11.57
N LEU A 89 -8.34 -8.71 -12.90
CA LEU A 89 -9.62 -9.08 -13.52
C LEU A 89 -9.73 -10.56 -13.93
N SER A 90 -8.64 -11.34 -13.91
CA SER A 90 -8.64 -12.68 -14.53
C SER A 90 -8.95 -13.83 -13.55
N GLY A 91 -8.49 -13.74 -12.29
CA GLY A 91 -8.48 -14.92 -11.39
C GLY A 91 -9.64 -15.05 -10.40
N GLY A 92 -10.14 -13.93 -9.84
CA GLY A 92 -11.13 -13.96 -8.76
C GLY A 92 -12.57 -14.03 -9.27
N VAL A 93 -12.86 -13.25 -10.31
CA VAL A 93 -14.21 -13.10 -10.88
C VAL A 93 -14.64 -14.38 -11.59
N SER A 94 -13.73 -15.04 -12.32
CA SER A 94 -13.96 -16.33 -12.97
C SER A 94 -14.27 -17.47 -12.00
N LYS A 95 -13.60 -17.51 -10.83
CA LYS A 95 -13.88 -18.50 -9.79
C LYS A 95 -15.21 -18.25 -9.08
N ILE A 96 -15.58 -17.00 -8.84
CA ILE A 96 -16.86 -16.64 -8.23
C ILE A 96 -18.02 -16.96 -9.19
N PHE A 97 -17.91 -16.58 -10.47
CA PHE A 97 -18.91 -16.94 -11.47
C PHE A 97 -18.95 -18.45 -11.72
N GLY A 98 -17.81 -19.14 -11.71
CA GLY A 98 -17.75 -20.60 -11.81
C GLY A 98 -18.44 -21.31 -10.64
N ALA A 99 -18.20 -20.85 -9.40
CA ALA A 99 -18.87 -21.39 -8.21
C ALA A 99 -20.38 -21.09 -8.22
N LEU A 100 -20.79 -19.92 -8.68
CA LEU A 100 -22.21 -19.55 -8.81
C LEU A 100 -22.93 -20.42 -9.85
N PHE A 101 -22.31 -20.67 -10.99
CA PHE A 101 -22.88 -21.53 -12.04
C PHE A 101 -23.03 -22.98 -11.57
N LEU A 102 -22.06 -23.49 -10.79
CA LEU A 102 -22.11 -24.82 -10.20
C LEU A 102 -23.31 -24.99 -9.25
N LEU A 103 -23.56 -23.99 -8.39
CA LEU A 103 -24.69 -24.01 -7.46
C LEU A 103 -26.04 -23.98 -8.20
N ILE A 104 -26.16 -23.16 -9.24
CA ILE A 104 -27.37 -23.09 -10.08
C ILE A 104 -27.62 -24.44 -10.78
N ALA A 105 -26.57 -25.06 -11.33
CA ALA A 105 -26.68 -26.36 -11.99
C ALA A 105 -27.15 -27.47 -11.03
N ILE A 106 -26.62 -27.50 -9.80
CA ILE A 106 -27.05 -28.46 -8.77
C ILE A 106 -28.52 -28.23 -8.38
N GLY A 107 -28.94 -26.97 -8.23
CA GLY A 107 -30.33 -26.61 -7.93
C GLY A 107 -31.31 -27.08 -9.01
N ILE A 108 -31.01 -26.83 -10.29
CA ILE A 108 -31.85 -27.27 -11.42
C ILE A 108 -31.93 -28.81 -11.48
N TYR A 109 -30.80 -29.51 -11.29
CA TYR A 109 -30.77 -30.97 -11.31
C TYR A 109 -31.63 -31.58 -10.21
N ALA A 110 -31.55 -31.05 -8.98
CA ALA A 110 -32.36 -31.51 -7.85
C ALA A 110 -33.86 -31.30 -8.11
N TYR A 111 -34.25 -30.13 -8.63
CA TYR A 111 -35.63 -29.79 -8.96
C TYR A 111 -36.23 -30.74 -10.01
N LEU A 112 -35.51 -31.00 -11.11
CA LEU A 112 -35.97 -31.92 -12.16
C LEU A 112 -36.06 -33.38 -11.66
N LYS A 113 -35.17 -33.80 -10.77
CA LYS A 113 -35.17 -35.15 -10.20
C LYS A 113 -36.36 -35.36 -9.26
N ILE A 114 -36.74 -34.35 -8.48
CA ILE A 114 -37.91 -34.38 -7.59
C ILE A 114 -39.21 -34.40 -8.42
N GLY A 115 -39.29 -33.59 -9.48
CA GLY A 115 -40.45 -33.57 -10.39
C GLY A 115 -40.71 -34.93 -11.07
N LYS A 116 -39.67 -35.72 -11.37
CA LYS A 116 -39.82 -37.07 -11.94
C LYS A 116 -40.33 -38.12 -10.95
N LYS A 117 -40.01 -38.01 -9.64
CA LYS A 117 -40.49 -38.96 -8.63
C LYS A 117 -42.00 -38.84 -8.40
N ASN A 118 -42.55 -37.63 -8.42
CA ASN A 118 -43.99 -37.43 -8.18
C ASN A 118 -44.87 -37.93 -9.33
N LYS A 119 -44.36 -38.01 -10.56
CA LYS A 119 -45.10 -38.61 -11.69
C LYS A 119 -45.13 -40.15 -11.66
N ARG A 120 -44.14 -40.80 -11.04
CA ARG A 120 -44.10 -42.27 -10.92
C ARG A 120 -44.97 -42.83 -9.79
N LYS A 121 -45.33 -42.02 -8.80
CA LYS A 121 -46.20 -42.43 -7.68
C LYS A 121 -47.71 -42.27 -7.99
N LYS A 122 -48.05 -41.81 -9.19
CA LYS A 122 -49.42 -41.54 -9.65
C LYS A 122 -49.81 -42.39 -10.87
N ARG A 123 -49.00 -43.38 -11.23
CA ARG A 123 -49.32 -44.44 -12.20
C ARG A 123 -49.30 -45.78 -11.49
#